data_AF-A0A6I6MYU8-F1
#
_entry.id   AF-A0A6I6MYU8-F1
#
_cell.length_a   1.000
_cell.length_b   1.000
_cell.length_c   1.000
_cell.angle_alpha   90.00
_cell.angle_beta   90.00
_cell.angle_gamma   90.00
#
_symmetry.space_group_name_H-M   'P 1'
#
loop_
_entity.id
_entity.type
_entity.pdbx_description
1 polymer ?
#
loop_
_entity_poly.entity_id
_entity_poly.type
_entity_poly.pdbx_seq_one_letter_code
_entity_poly.pdbx_strand_id
1 'polypeptide(L)'
;MKLLLATSIIAALVLTSAPARAQTADLATAIQNSDIAAIEAAAASSTSESALGGGVLKAMRRQDEAALTDLRAAAEDQSLAAALRRDAWMTAAGIYGRQSRFPEAVAAIEAANAAAPARDEEAARDTEQTLVFTRALVTVPPMQANVAASGQTELDYDIARLPRADVIINGRTQEAVLDTGANYSTITESTARRLGLRMLPDPITVGASGNDAVAGHLAVADTLTIAGGQFRDVVFIVLPDNALSFMGGVYRIPAIVGFPVLSALGRVEFAGNTLRHSRSGRTWSADSNVLFRDLEVLVSVTANGNPVQLFMDSGAQSSNLTPLATQQFPTLLQGADTRNVRIGGAGGSRVHENAAVLPNLAINVGDRTVTIENVDVIGDASDGHHGTLGQDVLRAGSGYAIDFDALRLELLP
;
A
#
# COMPACT_ATOMS: atom_id res chain seq x y z
N MET A 1 16.65 -7.43 19.80
CA MET A 1 15.94 -6.22 19.38
C MET A 1 15.50 -6.45 17.94
N LYS A 2 14.24 -6.89 17.73
CA LYS A 2 13.69 -7.04 16.38
C LYS A 2 13.40 -5.63 15.87
N LEU A 3 14.01 -5.24 14.77
CA LEU A 3 13.72 -3.99 14.09
C LEU A 3 12.57 -4.33 13.14
N LEU A 4 11.35 -3.89 13.44
CA LEU A 4 10.30 -3.85 12.43
C LEU A 4 10.44 -2.49 11.77
N LEU A 5 10.85 -2.43 10.50
CA LEU A 5 10.49 -1.30 9.64
C LEU A 5 9.10 -1.64 9.12
N ALA A 6 8.10 -0.81 9.42
CA ALA A 6 6.79 -0.90 8.80
C ALA A 6 6.38 0.51 8.39
N THR A 7 5.83 0.62 7.19
CA THR A 7 5.49 1.89 6.53
C THR A 7 3.97 2.10 6.56
N SER A 8 3.35 2.04 7.75
CA SER A 8 1.89 2.24 7.89
C SER A 8 1.53 2.91 9.23
N ILE A 9 0.47 3.73 9.19
CA ILE A 9 0.11 4.83 10.11
C ILE A 9 -0.91 4.36 11.18
N ILE A 10 -1.20 5.14 12.25
CA ILE A 10 -1.96 4.71 13.47
C ILE A 10 -3.10 5.68 13.80
N ALA A 11 -4.25 5.15 14.21
CA ALA A 11 -5.02 5.60 15.38
C ALA A 11 -5.34 4.40 16.30
N ALA A 12 -5.99 4.62 17.45
CA ALA A 12 -6.48 3.55 18.32
C ALA A 12 -7.65 4.06 19.17
N LEU A 13 -8.79 3.36 19.15
CA LEU A 13 -9.82 3.50 20.17
C LEU A 13 -10.32 2.11 20.63
N VAL A 14 -10.18 1.86 21.93
CA VAL A 14 -10.66 0.64 22.60
C VAL A 14 -12.16 0.75 22.82
N LEU A 15 -12.95 -0.16 22.24
CA LEU A 15 -14.31 -0.43 22.66
C LEU A 15 -14.55 -1.94 22.73
N THR A 16 -14.90 -2.41 23.93
CA THR A 16 -15.33 -3.77 24.20
C THR A 16 -16.76 -3.98 23.74
N SER A 17 -17.03 -4.99 22.90
CA SER A 17 -18.38 -5.51 22.73
C SER A 17 -18.38 -7.01 22.39
N ALA A 18 -19.41 -7.70 22.91
CA ALA A 18 -19.64 -9.14 22.85
C ALA A 18 -20.02 -9.60 21.42
N PRO A 19 -19.98 -10.92 21.09
CA PRO A 19 -20.02 -11.38 19.71
C PRO A 19 -21.42 -11.21 19.11
N ALA A 20 -21.55 -10.30 18.15
CA ALA A 20 -22.72 -10.20 17.31
C ALA A 20 -22.58 -11.16 16.11
N ARG A 21 -23.63 -11.96 15.86
CA ARG A 21 -23.81 -12.71 14.61
C ARG A 21 -23.59 -11.79 13.42
N ALA A 22 -22.84 -12.26 12.41
CA ALA A 22 -22.57 -11.56 11.16
C ALA A 22 -23.86 -11.00 10.53
N GLN A 23 -24.10 -9.70 10.72
CA GLN A 23 -24.91 -8.90 9.82
C GLN A 23 -24.13 -8.79 8.51
N THR A 24 -24.80 -8.96 7.37
CA THR A 24 -24.25 -8.51 6.09
C THR A 24 -23.88 -7.05 6.26
N ALA A 25 -22.59 -6.75 6.22
CA ALA A 25 -22.08 -5.38 6.32
C ALA A 25 -22.75 -4.53 5.22
N ASP A 26 -23.11 -3.29 5.54
CA ASP A 26 -23.50 -2.36 4.49
C ASP A 26 -22.33 -2.11 3.53
N LEU A 27 -22.63 -1.66 2.31
CA LEU A 27 -21.60 -1.51 1.27
C LEU A 27 -20.49 -0.54 1.69
N ALA A 28 -20.78 0.50 2.45
CA ALA A 28 -19.78 1.45 2.94
C ALA A 28 -18.75 0.75 3.85
N THR A 29 -19.21 -0.05 4.80
CA THR A 29 -18.36 -0.86 5.67
C THR A 29 -17.58 -1.92 4.88
N ALA A 30 -18.21 -2.51 3.86
CA ALA A 30 -17.55 -3.47 2.98
C ALA A 30 -16.40 -2.84 2.18
N ILE A 31 -16.61 -1.65 1.60
CA ILE A 31 -15.57 -0.88 0.89
C ILE A 31 -14.42 -0.53 1.84
N GLN A 32 -14.75 -0.02 3.03
CA GLN A 32 -13.75 0.32 4.05
C GLN A 32 -12.85 -0.86 4.40
N ASN A 33 -13.44 -2.02 4.66
CA ASN A 33 -12.72 -3.20 5.14
C ASN A 33 -12.17 -4.05 4.00
N SER A 34 -12.28 -3.59 2.75
CA SER A 34 -11.92 -4.34 1.55
C SER A 34 -12.62 -5.72 1.50
N ASP A 35 -13.85 -5.83 2.02
CA ASP A 35 -14.61 -7.09 2.04
C ASP A 35 -15.12 -7.44 0.64
N ILE A 36 -14.29 -8.18 -0.10
CA ILE A 36 -14.55 -8.57 -1.49
C ILE A 36 -15.87 -9.33 -1.64
N ALA A 37 -16.21 -10.22 -0.70
CA ALA A 37 -17.42 -11.02 -0.81
C ALA A 37 -18.67 -10.13 -0.70
N ALA A 38 -18.66 -9.17 0.22
CA ALA A 38 -19.75 -8.20 0.36
C ALA A 38 -19.81 -7.22 -0.83
N ILE A 39 -18.67 -6.76 -1.35
CA ILE A 39 -18.60 -5.89 -2.54
C ILE A 39 -19.12 -6.64 -3.78
N GLU A 40 -18.76 -7.91 -3.97
CA GLU A 40 -19.26 -8.76 -5.05
C GLU A 40 -20.78 -8.97 -4.95
N ALA A 41 -21.30 -9.20 -3.75
CA ALA A 41 -22.74 -9.33 -3.51
C ALA A 41 -23.48 -8.03 -3.86
N ALA A 42 -22.93 -6.87 -3.50
CA ALA A 42 -23.50 -5.58 -3.86
C ALA A 42 -23.47 -5.34 -5.38
N ALA A 43 -22.35 -5.66 -6.03
CA ALA A 43 -22.18 -5.54 -7.48
C ALA A 43 -23.20 -6.39 -8.26
N ALA A 44 -23.51 -7.59 -7.76
CA ALA A 44 -24.47 -8.51 -8.38
C ALA A 44 -25.94 -8.22 -8.04
N SER A 45 -26.21 -7.24 -7.17
CA SER A 45 -27.57 -6.87 -6.78
C SER A 45 -28.29 -6.07 -7.87
N SER A 46 -29.62 -5.93 -7.76
CA SER A 46 -30.43 -5.08 -8.64
C SER A 46 -30.75 -3.72 -8.01
N THR A 47 -29.95 -3.26 -7.04
CA THR A 47 -30.15 -2.00 -6.32
C THR A 47 -29.34 -0.86 -6.95
N SER A 48 -29.53 0.38 -6.47
CA SER A 48 -28.69 1.53 -6.86
C SER A 48 -27.22 1.37 -6.45
N GLU A 49 -26.91 0.42 -5.55
CA GLU A 49 -25.54 0.13 -5.10
C GLU A 49 -24.73 -0.71 -6.09
N SER A 50 -25.37 -1.35 -7.07
CA SER A 50 -24.71 -2.25 -8.04
C SER A 50 -23.58 -1.56 -8.81
N ALA A 51 -23.80 -0.31 -9.25
CA ALA A 51 -22.78 0.45 -9.96
C ALA A 51 -21.56 0.75 -9.07
N LEU A 52 -21.78 1.10 -7.80
CA LEU A 52 -20.69 1.36 -6.85
C LEU A 52 -19.91 0.08 -6.56
N GLY A 53 -20.59 -1.01 -6.19
CA GLY A 53 -19.93 -2.29 -5.93
C GLY A 53 -19.16 -2.80 -7.15
N GLY A 54 -19.77 -2.68 -8.34
CA GLY A 54 -19.13 -3.04 -9.60
C GLY A 54 -17.91 -2.17 -9.93
N GLY A 55 -17.99 -0.85 -9.68
CA GLY A 55 -16.89 0.09 -9.89
C GLY A 55 -15.72 -0.15 -8.94
N VAL A 56 -15.98 -0.35 -7.65
CA VAL A 56 -14.96 -0.67 -6.64
C VAL A 56 -14.26 -1.98 -6.97
N LEU A 57 -15.01 -3.04 -7.31
CA LEU A 57 -14.42 -4.33 -7.64
C LEU A 57 -13.50 -4.25 -8.87
N LYS A 58 -13.92 -3.49 -9.90
CA LYS A 58 -13.09 -3.22 -11.08
C LYS A 58 -11.85 -2.41 -10.72
N ALA A 59 -11.96 -1.41 -9.84
CA ALA A 59 -10.83 -0.62 -9.36
C ALA A 59 -9.79 -1.49 -8.63
N MET A 60 -10.25 -2.39 -7.76
CA MET A 60 -9.38 -3.32 -7.04
C MET A 60 -8.69 -4.33 -7.98
N ARG A 61 -9.33 -4.66 -9.11
CA ARG A 61 -8.80 -5.55 -10.15
C ARG A 61 -8.07 -4.83 -11.27
N ARG A 62 -7.69 -3.55 -11.07
CA ARG A 62 -6.95 -2.71 -12.04
C ARG A 62 -7.63 -2.60 -13.41
N GLN A 63 -8.96 -2.70 -13.44
CA GLN A 63 -9.79 -2.45 -14.62
C GLN A 63 -10.21 -0.98 -14.66
N ASP A 64 -9.22 -0.09 -14.57
CA ASP A 64 -9.39 1.31 -14.17
C ASP A 64 -10.39 2.11 -15.03
N GLU A 65 -10.33 2.02 -16.36
CA GLU A 65 -11.23 2.78 -17.24
C GLU A 65 -12.70 2.34 -17.10
N ALA A 66 -12.93 1.03 -16.97
CA ALA A 66 -14.25 0.49 -16.73
C ALA A 66 -14.73 0.85 -15.31
N ALA A 67 -13.84 0.81 -14.32
CA ALA A 67 -14.13 1.24 -12.96
C ALA A 67 -14.55 2.72 -12.91
N LEU A 68 -13.79 3.62 -13.54
CA LEU A 68 -14.10 5.05 -13.59
C LEU A 68 -15.47 5.35 -14.22
N THR A 69 -15.89 4.54 -15.20
CA THR A 69 -17.22 4.66 -15.81
C THR A 69 -18.32 4.36 -14.78
N ASP A 70 -18.23 3.24 -14.09
CA ASP A 70 -19.22 2.84 -13.08
C ASP A 70 -19.21 3.74 -11.85
N LEU A 71 -18.01 4.15 -11.40
CA LEU A 71 -17.85 5.03 -10.24
C LEU A 71 -18.44 6.41 -10.50
N ARG A 72 -18.28 6.98 -11.70
CA ARG A 72 -18.93 8.25 -12.06
C ARG A 72 -20.46 8.11 -12.07
N ALA A 73 -20.97 7.02 -12.64
CA ALA A 73 -22.41 6.75 -12.62
C ALA A 73 -22.96 6.66 -11.19
N ALA A 74 -22.28 5.93 -10.30
CA ALA A 74 -22.64 5.84 -8.88
C ALA A 74 -22.54 7.19 -8.16
N ALA A 75 -21.49 7.96 -8.43
CA ALA A 75 -21.25 9.24 -7.77
C ALA A 75 -22.25 10.34 -8.18
N GLU A 76 -22.86 10.23 -9.35
CA GLU A 76 -23.88 11.15 -9.88
C GLU A 76 -25.32 10.72 -9.55
N ASP A 77 -25.54 9.45 -9.20
CA ASP A 77 -26.86 8.88 -8.91
C ASP A 77 -27.45 9.43 -7.60
N GLN A 78 -28.44 10.31 -7.72
CA GLN A 78 -29.10 10.94 -6.58
C GLN A 78 -29.93 9.97 -5.72
N SER A 79 -30.24 8.77 -6.24
CA SER A 79 -30.90 7.72 -5.46
C SER A 79 -29.96 6.98 -4.51
N LEU A 80 -28.64 7.07 -4.74
CA LEU A 80 -27.61 6.50 -3.88
C LEU A 80 -27.36 7.40 -2.67
N ALA A 81 -27.14 6.81 -1.49
CA ALA A 81 -26.83 7.55 -0.27
C ALA A 81 -25.60 8.45 -0.47
N ALA A 82 -25.63 9.65 0.12
CA ALA A 82 -24.56 10.64 -0.04
C ALA A 82 -23.17 10.11 0.37
N ALA A 83 -23.10 9.29 1.43
CA ALA A 83 -21.88 8.63 1.87
C ALA A 83 -21.33 7.65 0.81
N LEU A 84 -22.21 6.86 0.18
CA LEU A 84 -21.80 5.94 -0.89
C LEU A 84 -21.37 6.68 -2.17
N ARG A 85 -21.99 7.83 -2.48
CA ARG A 85 -21.49 8.71 -3.56
C ARG A 85 -20.10 9.28 -3.24
N ARG A 86 -19.85 9.63 -1.98
CA ARG A 86 -18.52 10.01 -1.51
C ARG A 86 -17.53 8.86 -1.73
N ASP A 87 -17.86 7.63 -1.35
CA ASP A 87 -16.99 6.46 -1.55
C ASP A 87 -16.67 6.23 -3.04
N ALA A 88 -17.64 6.46 -3.92
CA ALA A 88 -17.44 6.41 -5.36
C ALA A 88 -16.38 7.44 -5.84
N TRP A 89 -16.50 8.69 -5.38
CA TRP A 89 -15.52 9.74 -5.67
C TRP A 89 -14.14 9.46 -5.08
N MET A 90 -14.06 8.96 -3.84
CA MET A 90 -12.79 8.61 -3.20
C MET A 90 -12.10 7.45 -3.93
N THR A 91 -12.85 6.42 -4.33
CA THR A 91 -12.32 5.30 -5.13
C THR A 91 -11.79 5.81 -6.48
N ALA A 92 -12.52 6.72 -7.14
CA ALA A 92 -12.05 7.33 -8.38
C ALA A 92 -10.78 8.17 -8.17
N ALA A 93 -10.69 8.92 -7.06
CA ALA A 93 -9.49 9.67 -6.70
C ALA A 93 -8.26 8.76 -6.55
N GLY A 94 -8.42 7.59 -5.93
CA GLY A 94 -7.39 6.56 -5.82
C GLY A 94 -6.86 6.08 -7.18
N ILE A 95 -7.78 5.81 -8.13
CA ILE A 95 -7.42 5.45 -9.51
C ILE A 95 -6.62 6.57 -10.17
N TYR A 96 -7.10 7.82 -10.10
CA TYR A 96 -6.38 8.96 -10.69
C TYR A 96 -5.00 9.16 -10.05
N GLY A 97 -4.89 8.99 -8.73
CA GLY A 97 -3.62 9.04 -7.99
C GLY A 97 -2.62 8.00 -8.50
N ARG A 98 -3.03 6.73 -8.64
CA ARG A 98 -2.20 5.68 -9.24
C ARG A 98 -1.72 6.03 -10.65
N GLN A 99 -2.57 6.67 -11.44
CA GLN A 99 -2.27 7.08 -12.81
C GLN A 99 -1.48 8.40 -12.88
N SER A 100 -1.11 8.99 -11.73
CA SER A 100 -0.47 10.31 -11.65
C SER A 100 -1.30 11.43 -12.31
N ARG A 101 -2.63 11.28 -12.35
CA ARG A 101 -3.60 12.24 -12.85
C ARG A 101 -4.08 13.14 -11.72
N PHE A 102 -3.14 13.89 -11.15
CA PHE A 102 -3.35 14.64 -9.91
C PHE A 102 -4.45 15.71 -10.00
N PRO A 103 -4.65 16.45 -11.12
CA PRO A 103 -5.77 17.37 -11.24
C PRO A 103 -7.14 16.67 -11.12
N GLU A 104 -7.32 15.51 -11.77
CA GLU A 104 -8.56 14.73 -11.65
C GLU A 104 -8.72 14.11 -10.26
N ALA A 105 -7.63 13.68 -9.62
CA ALA A 105 -7.66 13.21 -8.24
C ALA A 105 -8.13 14.31 -7.27
N VAL A 106 -7.60 15.54 -7.39
CA VAL A 106 -8.05 16.68 -6.58
C VAL A 106 -9.54 16.96 -6.79
N ALA A 107 -9.99 17.01 -8.05
CA ALA A 107 -11.39 17.26 -8.37
C ALA A 107 -12.32 16.18 -7.78
N ALA A 108 -11.90 14.91 -7.82
CA ALA A 108 -12.65 13.81 -7.23
C ALA A 108 -12.72 13.91 -5.70
N ILE A 109 -11.61 14.23 -5.01
CA ILE A 109 -11.61 14.40 -3.55
C ILE A 109 -12.51 15.59 -3.13
N GLU A 110 -12.46 16.70 -3.86
CA GLU A 110 -13.32 17.85 -3.61
C GLU A 110 -14.81 17.52 -3.83
N ALA A 111 -15.13 16.77 -4.88
CA ALA A 111 -16.48 16.26 -5.11
C ALA A 111 -16.93 15.29 -4.01
N ALA A 112 -16.04 14.45 -3.49
CA ALA A 112 -16.31 13.56 -2.36
C ALA A 112 -16.67 14.35 -1.10
N ASN A 113 -15.91 15.40 -0.79
CA ASN A 113 -16.14 16.30 0.35
C ASN A 113 -17.44 17.12 0.20
N ALA A 114 -17.80 17.49 -1.04
CA ALA A 114 -19.08 18.14 -1.32
C ALA A 114 -20.28 17.18 -1.21
N ALA A 115 -20.08 15.89 -1.53
CA ALA A 115 -21.14 14.89 -1.46
C ALA A 115 -21.53 14.54 -0.01
N ALA A 116 -20.54 14.27 0.85
CA ALA A 116 -20.75 13.96 2.26
C ALA A 116 -19.49 14.25 3.08
N PRO A 117 -19.62 14.54 4.40
CA PRO A 117 -18.47 14.56 5.30
C PRO A 117 -17.82 13.17 5.38
N ALA A 118 -16.55 13.13 5.80
CA ALA A 118 -15.94 11.86 6.20
C ALA A 118 -16.70 11.22 7.37
N ARG A 119 -16.65 9.89 7.45
CA ARG A 119 -17.40 9.10 8.43
C ARG A 119 -17.01 9.36 9.90
N ASP A 120 -15.75 9.71 10.12
CA ASP A 120 -15.14 9.95 11.42
C ASP A 120 -13.99 10.96 11.27
N GLU A 121 -13.42 11.39 12.41
CA GLU A 121 -12.36 12.39 12.41
C GLU A 121 -11.04 11.90 11.82
N GLU A 122 -10.77 10.61 11.87
CA GLU A 122 -9.55 10.00 11.34
C GLU A 122 -9.59 10.00 9.81
N ALA A 123 -10.68 9.47 9.24
CA ALA A 123 -10.95 9.52 7.80
C ALA A 123 -10.99 10.95 7.27
N ALA A 124 -11.45 11.92 8.07
CA ALA A 124 -11.40 13.34 7.72
C ALA A 124 -9.95 13.85 7.60
N ARG A 125 -9.09 13.49 8.57
CA ARG A 125 -7.66 13.85 8.56
C ARG A 125 -6.93 13.19 7.39
N ASP A 126 -7.18 11.91 7.14
CA ASP A 126 -6.55 11.17 6.03
C ASP A 126 -6.96 11.73 4.68
N THR A 127 -8.23 12.09 4.52
CA THR A 127 -8.73 12.77 3.31
C THR A 127 -8.03 14.12 3.12
N GLU A 128 -7.92 14.93 4.17
CA GLU A 128 -7.26 16.24 4.10
C GLU A 128 -5.77 16.10 3.77
N GLN A 129 -5.05 15.17 4.42
CA GLN A 129 -3.65 14.90 4.14
C GLN A 129 -3.45 14.43 2.70
N THR A 130 -4.33 13.55 2.20
CA THR A 130 -4.35 13.11 0.80
C THR A 130 -4.60 14.27 -0.15
N LEU A 131 -5.55 15.17 0.17
CA LEU A 131 -5.85 16.35 -0.64
C LEU A 131 -4.66 17.30 -0.71
N VAL A 132 -4.01 17.60 0.43
CA VAL A 132 -2.81 18.45 0.50
C VAL A 132 -1.68 17.84 -0.34
N PHE A 133 -1.40 16.55 -0.15
CA PHE A 133 -0.39 15.82 -0.90
C PHE A 133 -0.66 15.88 -2.41
N THR A 134 -1.90 15.60 -2.82
CA THR A 134 -2.30 15.56 -4.24
C THR A 134 -2.28 16.96 -4.87
N ARG A 135 -2.70 17.99 -4.13
CA ARG A 135 -2.66 19.40 -4.58
C ARG A 135 -1.24 19.85 -4.88
N ALA A 136 -0.26 19.45 -4.07
CA ALA A 136 1.15 19.76 -4.33
C ALA A 136 1.67 19.18 -5.65
N LEU A 137 0.96 18.22 -6.25
CA LEU A 137 1.34 17.52 -7.48
C LEU A 137 0.55 17.93 -8.73
N VAL A 138 -0.42 18.85 -8.65
CA VAL A 138 -1.30 19.19 -9.80
C VAL A 138 -0.57 19.75 -11.03
N THR A 139 0.64 20.28 -10.85
CA THR A 139 1.48 20.77 -11.95
C THR A 139 2.47 19.74 -12.48
N VAL A 140 2.54 18.57 -11.84
CA VAL A 140 3.42 17.47 -12.23
C VAL A 140 2.73 16.67 -13.33
N PRO A 141 3.37 16.44 -14.49
CA PRO A 141 2.83 15.58 -15.53
C PRO A 141 2.64 14.13 -15.02
N PRO A 142 1.70 13.37 -15.60
CA PRO A 142 1.61 11.94 -15.30
C PRO A 142 2.95 11.24 -15.56
N MET A 143 3.36 10.37 -14.63
CA MET A 143 4.60 9.60 -14.78
C MET A 143 4.57 8.78 -16.07
N GLN A 144 5.61 8.91 -16.88
CA GLN A 144 5.73 8.15 -18.12
C GLN A 144 6.66 6.95 -17.90
N ALA A 145 6.29 5.80 -18.44
CA ALA A 145 7.08 4.58 -18.37
C ALA A 145 7.34 4.03 -19.77
N ASN A 146 8.62 3.93 -20.14
CA ASN A 146 9.08 3.19 -21.31
C ASN A 146 9.90 2.00 -20.80
N VAL A 147 9.28 0.82 -20.82
CA VAL A 147 9.86 -0.39 -20.22
C VAL A 147 10.10 -1.44 -21.30
N ALA A 148 11.30 -2.00 -21.32
CA ALA A 148 11.63 -3.12 -22.20
C ALA A 148 10.71 -4.33 -21.97
N ALA A 149 10.65 -5.25 -22.93
CA ALA A 149 9.85 -6.47 -22.78
C ALA A 149 10.31 -7.34 -21.59
N SER A 150 11.60 -7.25 -21.28
CA SER A 150 12.22 -7.87 -20.11
C SER A 150 13.52 -7.16 -19.76
N GLY A 151 13.97 -7.34 -18.53
CA GLY A 151 15.30 -6.92 -18.09
C GLY A 151 15.59 -7.36 -16.67
N GLN A 152 16.78 -7.03 -16.18
CA GLN A 152 17.23 -7.47 -14.86
C GLN A 152 18.19 -6.47 -14.24
N THR A 153 18.33 -6.53 -12.93
CA THR A 153 19.39 -5.86 -12.17
C THR A 153 19.84 -6.76 -11.02
N GLU A 154 21.09 -6.61 -10.61
CA GLU A 154 21.59 -7.26 -9.40
C GLU A 154 20.93 -6.63 -8.17
N LEU A 155 20.75 -7.46 -7.15
CA LEU A 155 20.27 -7.07 -5.84
C LEU A 155 21.33 -7.35 -4.79
N ASP A 156 21.50 -6.37 -3.91
CA ASP A 156 22.17 -6.56 -2.62
C ASP A 156 21.14 -6.51 -1.49
N TYR A 157 21.43 -7.24 -0.42
CA TYR A 157 20.60 -7.19 0.80
C TYR A 157 21.42 -6.57 1.91
N ASP A 158 20.92 -5.46 2.43
CA ASP A 158 21.62 -4.73 3.49
C ASP A 158 21.52 -5.43 4.86
N ILE A 159 22.04 -4.75 5.89
CA ILE A 159 22.00 -5.24 7.28
C ILE A 159 20.57 -5.38 7.83
N ALA A 160 19.60 -4.68 7.26
CA ALA A 160 18.17 -4.82 7.53
C ALA A 160 17.50 -5.83 6.58
N ARG A 161 18.27 -6.53 5.74
CA ARG A 161 17.80 -7.52 4.75
C ARG A 161 16.79 -6.93 3.76
N LEU A 162 16.84 -5.62 3.51
CA LEU A 162 16.03 -5.00 2.48
C LEU A 162 16.70 -5.15 1.11
N PRO A 163 15.95 -5.41 0.04
CA PRO A 163 16.51 -5.51 -1.31
C PRO A 163 16.93 -4.13 -1.81
N ARG A 164 18.18 -4.02 -2.25
CA ARG A 164 18.75 -2.80 -2.84
C ARG A 164 19.22 -3.05 -4.25
N ALA A 165 19.07 -2.05 -5.10
CA ALA A 165 19.61 -2.05 -6.45
C ALA A 165 20.17 -0.68 -6.80
N ASP A 166 21.16 -0.66 -7.69
CA ASP A 166 21.57 0.57 -8.35
C ASP A 166 20.50 1.05 -9.33
N VAL A 167 20.11 2.32 -9.19
CA VAL A 167 19.25 3.03 -10.12
C VAL A 167 19.96 4.25 -10.67
N ILE A 168 19.55 4.71 -11.85
CA ILE A 168 20.08 5.96 -12.43
C ILE A 168 18.99 7.02 -12.31
N ILE A 169 19.21 8.03 -11.46
CA ILE A 169 18.31 9.16 -11.26
C ILE A 169 18.96 10.41 -11.85
N ASN A 170 18.29 11.07 -12.79
CA ASN A 170 18.82 12.25 -13.49
C ASN A 170 20.26 12.06 -14.02
N GLY A 171 20.53 10.87 -14.56
CA GLY A 171 21.83 10.51 -15.12
C GLY A 171 22.93 10.14 -14.11
N ARG A 172 22.60 10.01 -12.81
CA ARG A 172 23.55 9.65 -11.75
C ARG A 172 23.13 8.36 -11.05
N THR A 173 24.10 7.48 -10.81
CA THR A 173 23.87 6.25 -10.06
C THR A 173 23.56 6.55 -8.60
N GLN A 174 22.54 5.86 -8.08
CA GLN A 174 22.10 5.89 -6.70
C GLN A 174 21.64 4.49 -6.31
N GLU A 175 22.22 3.93 -5.25
CA GLU A 175 21.67 2.73 -4.63
C GLU A 175 20.33 3.08 -3.96
N ALA A 176 19.29 2.28 -4.19
CA ALA A 176 17.98 2.48 -3.59
C ALA A 176 17.40 1.17 -3.06
N VAL A 177 16.66 1.26 -1.96
CA VAL A 177 15.80 0.16 -1.49
C VAL A 177 14.61 0.02 -2.46
N LEU A 178 14.26 -1.22 -2.80
CA LEU A 178 13.07 -1.51 -3.61
C LEU A 178 11.91 -1.91 -2.69
N ASP A 179 10.89 -1.06 -2.64
CA ASP A 179 9.86 -1.12 -1.62
C ASP A 179 8.45 -1.06 -2.22
N THR A 180 7.74 -2.19 -2.22
CA THR A 180 6.33 -2.24 -2.63
C THR A 180 5.39 -1.57 -1.62
N GLY A 181 5.82 -1.41 -0.38
CA GLY A 181 5.06 -0.74 0.68
C GLY A 181 5.17 0.79 0.62
N ALA A 182 6.12 1.32 -0.14
CA ALA A 182 6.23 2.76 -0.35
C ALA A 182 5.28 3.22 -1.48
N ASN A 183 4.14 3.82 -1.10
CA ASN A 183 3.14 4.36 -2.05
C ASN A 183 3.73 5.39 -3.03
N TYR A 184 4.82 6.07 -2.64
CA TYR A 184 5.67 6.86 -3.52
C TYR A 184 7.14 6.60 -3.21
N SER A 185 8.01 6.80 -4.20
CA SER A 185 9.46 6.80 -3.97
C SER A 185 9.82 7.84 -2.91
N THR A 186 10.84 7.57 -2.10
CA THR A 186 11.25 8.45 -0.99
C THR A 186 12.76 8.68 -1.06
N ILE A 187 13.23 9.88 -0.72
CA ILE A 187 14.63 10.27 -0.85
C ILE A 187 15.02 11.23 0.27
N THR A 188 16.27 11.19 0.71
CA THR A 188 16.76 12.18 1.68
C THR A 188 17.00 13.53 1.01
N GLU A 189 16.84 14.63 1.75
CA GLU A 189 17.05 15.98 1.21
C GLU A 189 18.43 16.17 0.58
N SER A 190 19.50 15.70 1.24
CA SER A 190 20.85 15.80 0.69
C SER A 190 21.02 14.99 -0.61
N THR A 191 20.36 13.84 -0.71
CA THR A 191 20.39 12.98 -1.90
C THR A 191 19.58 13.60 -3.04
N ALA A 192 18.40 14.15 -2.76
CA ALA A 192 17.58 14.86 -3.75
C ALA A 192 18.33 16.03 -4.38
N ARG A 193 18.99 16.86 -3.55
CA ARG A 193 19.82 17.98 -4.01
C ARG A 193 21.03 17.52 -4.82
N ARG A 194 21.74 16.47 -4.38
CA ARG A 194 22.90 15.90 -5.09
C ARG A 194 22.52 15.37 -6.47
N LEU A 195 21.37 14.72 -6.57
CA LEU A 195 20.85 14.13 -7.81
C LEU A 195 20.11 15.15 -8.69
N GLY A 196 19.88 16.37 -8.19
CA GLY A 196 19.28 17.45 -8.95
C GLY A 196 17.79 17.24 -9.21
N LEU A 197 17.05 16.68 -8.25
CA LEU A 197 15.59 16.61 -8.34
C LEU A 197 14.98 18.01 -8.26
N ARG A 198 13.89 18.22 -8.98
CA ARG A 198 13.13 19.46 -8.95
C ARG A 198 12.24 19.47 -7.70
N MET A 199 12.66 20.22 -6.69
CA MET A 199 11.89 20.43 -5.46
C MET A 199 10.58 21.18 -5.75
N LEU A 200 9.48 20.71 -5.17
CA LEU A 200 8.19 21.39 -5.20
C LEU A 200 8.07 22.30 -3.98
N PRO A 201 7.40 23.46 -4.11
CA PRO A 201 7.40 24.49 -3.07
C PRO A 201 6.53 24.13 -1.86
N ASP A 202 5.47 23.35 -2.08
CA ASP A 202 4.48 23.06 -1.05
C ASP A 202 5.03 22.03 -0.04
N PRO A 203 5.00 22.35 1.26
CA PRO A 203 5.38 21.39 2.28
C PRO A 203 4.32 20.30 2.40
N ILE A 204 4.77 19.11 2.78
CA ILE A 204 3.89 18.00 3.14
C ILE A 204 4.30 17.45 4.49
N THR A 205 3.42 16.62 5.05
CA THR A 205 3.70 15.84 6.25
C THR A 205 3.52 14.37 5.93
N VAL A 206 4.47 13.55 6.36
CA VAL A 206 4.41 12.08 6.26
C VAL A 206 4.25 11.49 7.65
N GLY A 207 3.42 10.46 7.79
CA GLY A 207 3.09 9.84 9.07
C GLY A 207 1.78 10.38 9.66
N ALA A 208 1.41 9.85 10.84
CA ALA A 208 0.17 10.22 11.52
C ALA A 208 0.20 11.67 12.01
N SER A 209 -0.95 12.33 11.99
CA SER A 209 -1.13 13.65 12.62
C SER A 209 -0.79 13.60 14.12
N GLY A 210 0.15 14.44 14.57
CA GLY A 210 0.61 14.50 15.96
C GLY A 210 2.13 14.61 16.12
N ASN A 211 2.68 14.12 17.23
CA ASN A 211 4.11 14.23 17.56
C ASN A 211 5.05 13.35 16.69
N ASP A 212 4.50 12.52 15.80
CA ASP A 212 5.27 11.60 14.94
C ASP A 212 5.20 11.98 13.45
N ALA A 213 4.56 13.11 13.12
CA ALA A 213 4.51 13.65 11.78
C ALA A 213 5.90 14.18 11.37
N VAL A 214 6.44 13.65 10.28
CA VAL A 214 7.71 14.11 9.71
C VAL A 214 7.40 15.13 8.61
N ALA A 215 7.80 16.38 8.85
CA ALA A 215 7.73 17.42 7.83
C ALA A 215 8.67 17.07 6.66
N GLY A 216 8.18 17.27 5.45
CA GLY A 216 8.92 16.98 4.22
C GLY A 216 8.48 17.86 3.06
N HIS A 217 9.03 17.54 1.89
CA HIS A 217 8.67 18.17 0.63
C HIS A 217 8.40 17.10 -0.41
N LEU A 218 7.83 17.51 -1.53
CA LEU A 218 7.80 16.69 -2.73
C LEU A 218 8.89 17.16 -3.70
N ALA A 219 9.40 16.24 -4.49
CA ALA A 219 10.29 16.55 -5.59
C ALA A 219 10.03 15.62 -6.77
N VAL A 220 10.45 16.04 -7.96
CA VAL A 220 10.30 15.26 -9.18
C VAL A 220 11.68 14.96 -9.75
N ALA A 221 11.93 13.68 -10.04
CA ALA A 221 13.05 13.28 -10.87
C ALA A 221 12.63 13.34 -12.33
N ASP A 222 13.42 14.02 -13.17
CA ASP A 222 13.17 14.11 -14.60
C ASP A 222 13.30 12.72 -15.26
N THR A 223 14.23 11.91 -14.75
CA THR A 223 14.44 10.53 -15.20
C THR A 223 14.80 9.59 -14.06
N LEU A 224 14.28 8.37 -14.12
CA LEU A 224 14.73 7.23 -13.32
C LEU A 224 14.90 6.01 -14.25
N THR A 225 16.00 5.29 -14.14
CA THR A 225 16.22 4.03 -14.87
C THR A 225 16.55 2.91 -13.90
N ILE A 226 15.88 1.77 -14.05
CA ILE A 226 16.14 0.54 -13.29
C ILE A 226 15.83 -0.67 -14.16
N ALA A 227 16.73 -1.66 -14.15
CA ALA A 227 16.55 -2.97 -14.80
C ALA A 227 16.15 -2.94 -16.30
N GLY A 228 16.36 -1.84 -17.03
CA GLY A 228 15.91 -1.67 -18.43
C GLY A 228 14.57 -0.92 -18.60
N GLY A 229 13.91 -0.53 -17.50
CA GLY A 229 12.80 0.42 -17.49
C GLY A 229 13.30 1.86 -17.38
N GLN A 230 12.72 2.75 -18.18
CA GLN A 230 12.99 4.20 -18.17
C GLN A 230 11.72 4.95 -17.81
N PHE A 231 11.81 5.78 -16.78
CA PHE A 231 10.70 6.53 -16.22
C PHE A 231 10.97 8.03 -16.29
N ARG A 232 9.93 8.83 -16.50
CA ARG A 232 9.99 10.30 -16.47
C ARG A 232 8.94 10.84 -15.51
N ASP A 233 9.23 12.01 -14.95
CA ASP A 233 8.35 12.71 -14.01
C ASP A 233 8.04 11.85 -12.77
N VAL A 234 9.06 11.21 -12.20
CA VAL A 234 8.91 10.33 -11.04
C VAL A 234 8.82 11.17 -9.78
N VAL A 235 7.70 11.07 -9.08
CA VAL A 235 7.46 11.75 -7.80
C VAL A 235 8.26 11.07 -6.69
N PHE A 236 8.92 11.90 -5.89
CA PHE A 236 9.63 11.52 -4.67
C PHE A 236 9.12 12.32 -3.48
N ILE A 237 8.93 11.64 -2.35
CA ILE A 237 8.82 12.29 -1.05
C ILE A 237 10.24 12.57 -0.54
N VAL A 238 10.51 13.83 -0.22
CA VAL A 238 11.79 14.28 0.32
C VAL A 238 11.67 14.45 1.82
N LEU A 239 12.46 13.66 2.55
CA LEU A 239 12.53 13.72 4.01
C LEU A 239 13.88 14.26 4.49
N PRO A 240 13.92 14.86 5.69
CA PRO A 240 15.18 15.16 6.36
C PRO A 240 16.08 13.92 6.46
N ASP A 241 17.40 14.09 6.30
CA ASP A 241 18.36 12.98 6.30
C ASP A 241 18.30 12.09 7.56
N ASN A 242 17.92 12.66 8.71
CA ASN A 242 17.79 11.94 9.96
C ASN A 242 16.55 11.03 10.04
N ALA A 243 15.50 11.31 9.24
CA ALA A 243 14.28 10.49 9.21
C ALA A 243 14.52 9.11 8.58
N LEU A 244 15.52 8.99 7.70
CA LEU A 244 15.93 7.74 7.06
C LEU A 244 17.29 7.24 7.57
N SER A 245 17.59 7.57 8.84
CA SER A 245 18.83 7.23 9.51
C SER A 245 18.53 6.48 10.81
N PHE A 246 18.90 5.21 10.87
CA PHE A 246 18.58 4.29 11.94
C PHE A 246 19.83 3.88 12.72
N MET A 247 19.62 3.28 13.89
CA MET A 247 20.70 2.76 14.75
C MET A 247 21.77 3.82 15.08
N GLY A 248 21.34 5.04 15.41
CA GLY A 248 22.26 6.15 15.70
C GLY A 248 23.07 6.62 14.49
N GLY A 249 22.61 6.33 13.27
CA GLY A 249 23.25 6.74 12.01
C GLY A 249 24.12 5.68 11.35
N VAL A 250 24.20 4.48 11.93
CA VAL A 250 24.92 3.32 11.37
C VAL A 250 24.24 2.81 10.09
N TYR A 251 22.91 2.87 10.04
CA TYR A 251 22.13 2.41 8.89
C TYR A 251 21.38 3.58 8.26
N ARG A 252 21.52 3.77 6.95
CA ARG A 252 20.88 4.87 6.22
C ARG A 252 20.23 4.38 4.94
N ILE A 253 19.09 4.99 4.60
CA ILE A 253 18.37 4.73 3.36
C ILE A 253 18.32 6.05 2.57
N PRO A 254 19.28 6.28 1.65
CA PRO A 254 19.35 7.54 0.92
C PRO A 254 18.21 7.69 -0.10
N ALA A 255 17.71 6.58 -0.63
CA ALA A 255 16.62 6.52 -1.59
C ALA A 255 15.84 5.20 -1.46
N ILE A 256 14.54 5.29 -1.75
CA ILE A 256 13.58 4.20 -1.85
C ILE A 256 12.87 4.37 -3.20
N VAL A 257 12.83 3.30 -4.00
CA VAL A 257 12.00 3.22 -5.21
C VAL A 257 10.70 2.53 -4.85
N GLY A 258 9.61 3.29 -4.93
CA GLY A 258 8.29 2.86 -4.47
C GLY A 258 7.44 2.15 -5.52
N PHE A 259 6.23 1.83 -5.09
CA PHE A 259 5.22 1.09 -5.84
C PHE A 259 4.96 1.61 -7.28
N PRO A 260 4.82 2.92 -7.57
CA PRO A 260 4.52 3.38 -8.93
C PRO A 260 5.54 2.93 -9.98
N VAL A 261 6.84 2.97 -9.63
CA VAL A 261 7.93 2.54 -10.52
C VAL A 261 7.94 1.01 -10.64
N LEU A 262 7.86 0.31 -9.51
CA LEU A 262 7.91 -1.16 -9.48
C LEU A 262 6.74 -1.79 -10.24
N SER A 263 5.53 -1.26 -10.06
CA SER A 263 4.33 -1.77 -10.73
C SER A 263 4.32 -1.57 -12.24
N ALA A 264 4.96 -0.49 -12.71
CA ALA A 264 5.07 -0.20 -14.13
C ALA A 264 6.02 -1.16 -14.87
N LEU A 265 6.89 -1.91 -14.16
CA LEU A 265 7.75 -2.94 -14.74
C LEU A 265 6.99 -4.20 -15.22
N GLY A 266 5.72 -4.40 -14.81
CA GLY A 266 4.91 -5.56 -15.22
C GLY A 266 5.02 -6.71 -14.24
N ARG A 267 5.56 -7.86 -14.64
CA ARG A 267 5.92 -8.94 -13.71
C ARG A 267 7.31 -8.70 -13.18
N VAL A 268 7.47 -8.68 -11.85
CA VAL A 268 8.74 -8.52 -11.14
C VAL A 268 9.00 -9.74 -10.28
N GLU A 269 10.20 -10.32 -10.42
CA GLU A 269 10.66 -11.49 -9.70
C GLU A 269 11.92 -11.14 -8.91
N PHE A 270 11.85 -11.33 -7.60
CA PHE A 270 12.97 -11.23 -6.68
C PHE A 270 13.44 -12.64 -6.38
N ALA A 271 14.59 -13.03 -6.93
CA ALA A 271 15.13 -14.39 -6.80
C ALA A 271 16.63 -14.33 -6.48
N GLY A 272 17.02 -14.85 -5.31
CA GLY A 272 18.40 -14.71 -4.83
C GLY A 272 18.85 -13.25 -4.84
N ASN A 273 19.94 -12.95 -5.54
CA ASN A 273 20.51 -11.60 -5.68
C ASN A 273 20.16 -10.94 -7.03
N THR A 274 18.97 -11.21 -7.56
CA THR A 274 18.56 -10.64 -8.85
C THR A 274 17.09 -10.24 -8.82
N LEU A 275 16.82 -9.04 -9.33
CA LEU A 275 15.50 -8.64 -9.77
C LEU A 275 15.40 -8.87 -11.27
N ARG A 276 14.38 -9.59 -11.69
CA ARG A 276 14.02 -9.77 -13.11
C ARG A 276 12.66 -9.15 -13.34
N HIS A 277 12.48 -8.51 -14.48
CA HIS A 277 11.16 -8.09 -14.91
C HIS A 277 10.84 -8.57 -16.32
N SER A 278 9.54 -8.73 -16.60
CA SER A 278 9.00 -9.14 -17.89
C SER A 278 7.56 -8.66 -18.05
N ARG A 279 7.09 -8.47 -19.28
CA ARG A 279 5.65 -8.30 -19.56
C ARG A 279 4.98 -9.66 -19.63
N SER A 280 4.00 -9.93 -18.78
CA SER A 280 3.23 -11.18 -18.87
C SER A 280 2.12 -11.08 -19.91
N GLY A 281 1.58 -9.88 -20.15
CA GLY A 281 0.44 -9.64 -21.04
C GLY A 281 -0.84 -10.35 -20.59
N ARG A 282 -0.85 -10.88 -19.36
CA ARG A 282 -2.00 -11.52 -18.74
C ARG A 282 -2.88 -10.47 -18.09
N THR A 283 -4.12 -10.84 -17.84
CA THR A 283 -5.07 -10.03 -17.07
C THR A 283 -5.51 -10.82 -15.83
N TRP A 284 -6.28 -10.17 -14.97
CA TRP A 284 -6.93 -10.82 -13.83
C TRP A 284 -7.65 -12.13 -14.23
N SER A 285 -7.60 -13.12 -13.34
CA SER A 285 -8.22 -14.45 -13.47
C SER A 285 -8.67 -14.98 -12.10
N ALA A 286 -9.30 -16.16 -12.06
CA ALA A 286 -9.67 -16.81 -10.80
C ALA A 286 -8.47 -17.18 -9.91
N ASP A 287 -7.28 -17.33 -10.49
CA ASP A 287 -6.04 -17.62 -9.75
C ASP A 287 -5.34 -16.34 -9.25
N SER A 288 -5.87 -15.16 -9.57
CA SER A 288 -5.32 -13.88 -9.14
C SER A 288 -5.61 -13.65 -7.66
N ASN A 289 -4.57 -13.33 -6.90
CA ASN A 289 -4.63 -13.09 -5.46
C ASN A 289 -4.12 -11.70 -5.06
N VAL A 290 -3.80 -10.83 -6.02
CA VAL A 290 -3.44 -9.43 -5.76
C VAL A 290 -4.61 -8.53 -6.06
N LEU A 291 -4.81 -7.52 -5.22
CA LEU A 291 -5.83 -6.48 -5.32
C LEU A 291 -5.16 -5.12 -5.07
N PHE A 292 -5.78 -4.06 -5.58
CA PHE A 292 -5.36 -2.69 -5.29
C PHE A 292 -6.36 -1.98 -4.41
N ARG A 293 -5.83 -1.19 -3.48
CA ARG A 293 -6.59 -0.15 -2.80
C ARG A 293 -5.77 1.12 -2.88
N ASP A 294 -6.23 2.08 -3.67
CA ASP A 294 -5.45 3.26 -4.00
C ASP A 294 -4.04 2.88 -4.49
N LEU A 295 -2.97 3.25 -3.79
CA LEU A 295 -1.58 2.89 -4.11
C LEU A 295 -1.08 1.62 -3.43
N GLU A 296 -1.90 0.99 -2.60
CA GLU A 296 -1.53 -0.19 -1.84
C GLU A 296 -1.81 -1.48 -2.60
N VAL A 297 -0.92 -2.44 -2.40
CA VAL A 297 -1.00 -3.78 -2.96
C VAL A 297 -1.46 -4.73 -1.86
N LEU A 298 -2.71 -5.17 -1.95
CA LEU A 298 -3.27 -6.17 -1.04
C LEU A 298 -3.12 -7.56 -1.65
N VAL A 299 -2.85 -8.55 -0.82
CA VAL A 299 -2.72 -9.95 -1.21
C VAL A 299 -3.71 -10.79 -0.44
N SER A 300 -4.63 -11.42 -1.15
CA SER A 300 -5.57 -12.40 -0.62
C SER A 300 -4.83 -13.70 -0.32
N VAL A 301 -4.76 -14.07 0.95
CA VAL A 301 -4.09 -15.28 1.45
C VAL A 301 -5.00 -16.00 2.44
N THR A 302 -4.63 -17.21 2.83
CA THR A 302 -5.28 -17.90 3.97
C THR A 302 -4.34 -17.92 5.16
N ALA A 303 -4.77 -17.40 6.31
CA ALA A 303 -4.02 -17.42 7.58
C ALA A 303 -4.74 -18.31 8.60
N ASN A 304 -4.10 -19.42 9.00
CA ASN A 304 -4.68 -20.45 9.89
C ASN A 304 -6.11 -20.90 9.45
N GLY A 305 -6.35 -20.97 8.14
CA GLY A 305 -7.65 -21.34 7.56
C GLY A 305 -8.63 -20.19 7.32
N ASN A 306 -8.32 -18.96 7.75
CA ASN A 306 -9.16 -17.78 7.54
C ASN A 306 -8.72 -16.99 6.30
N PRO A 307 -9.66 -16.51 5.46
CA PRO A 307 -9.31 -15.68 4.32
C PRO A 307 -8.95 -14.26 4.79
N VAL A 308 -7.70 -13.85 4.59
CA VAL A 308 -7.22 -12.53 4.98
C VAL A 308 -6.61 -11.80 3.79
N GLN A 309 -6.49 -10.48 3.90
CA GLN A 309 -5.96 -9.60 2.88
C GLN A 309 -4.82 -8.80 3.52
N LEU A 310 -3.60 -9.06 3.08
CA LEU A 310 -2.41 -8.46 3.69
C LEU A 310 -1.80 -7.46 2.73
N PHE A 311 -1.45 -6.28 3.24
CA PHE A 311 -0.66 -5.29 2.51
C PHE A 311 0.75 -5.83 2.27
N MET A 312 1.17 -5.89 1.01
CA MET A 312 2.49 -6.39 0.63
C MET A 312 3.54 -5.29 0.77
N ASP A 313 4.43 -5.45 1.74
CA ASP A 313 5.47 -4.48 2.06
C ASP A 313 6.85 -5.16 1.99
N SER A 314 7.56 -4.99 0.85
CA SER A 314 8.93 -5.48 0.71
C SER A 314 9.96 -4.64 1.51
N GLY A 315 9.56 -3.48 2.03
CA GLY A 315 10.29 -2.70 3.02
C GLY A 315 10.13 -3.23 4.45
N ALA A 316 9.17 -4.12 4.70
CA ALA A 316 8.92 -4.68 6.02
C ALA A 316 9.72 -5.95 6.30
N GLN A 317 10.48 -5.97 7.41
CA GLN A 317 11.27 -7.15 7.79
C GLN A 317 10.40 -8.33 8.27
N SER A 318 9.23 -8.05 8.83
CA SER A 318 8.34 -9.08 9.36
C SER A 318 6.87 -8.75 9.11
N SER A 319 6.09 -9.81 8.99
CA SER A 319 4.64 -9.76 8.82
C SER A 319 3.93 -9.50 10.14
N ASN A 320 2.74 -8.92 10.08
CA ASN A 320 1.87 -8.67 11.23
C ASN A 320 0.40 -8.85 10.86
N LEU A 321 -0.48 -8.84 11.85
CA LEU A 321 -1.92 -8.74 11.67
C LEU A 321 -2.43 -7.41 12.25
N THR A 322 -3.53 -6.89 11.72
CA THR A 322 -4.25 -5.75 12.32
C THR A 322 -5.32 -6.21 13.31
N PRO A 323 -5.80 -5.33 14.20
CA PRO A 323 -6.98 -5.60 15.01
C PRO A 323 -8.20 -6.03 14.17
N LEU A 324 -8.39 -5.48 12.95
CA LEU A 324 -9.46 -5.87 12.03
C LEU A 324 -9.47 -7.38 11.76
N ALA A 325 -8.29 -7.98 11.51
CA ALA A 325 -8.18 -9.41 11.26
C ALA A 325 -8.70 -10.25 12.43
N THR A 326 -8.36 -9.86 13.64
CA THR A 326 -8.78 -10.60 14.85
C THR A 326 -10.22 -10.33 15.27
N GLN A 327 -10.77 -9.17 14.90
CA GLN A 327 -12.19 -8.87 15.09
C GLN A 327 -13.06 -9.68 14.13
N GLN A 328 -12.66 -9.79 12.85
CA GLN A 328 -13.38 -10.58 11.85
C GLN A 328 -13.16 -12.08 12.02
N PHE A 329 -11.95 -12.49 12.40
CA PHE A 329 -11.56 -13.89 12.60
C PHE A 329 -11.00 -14.11 14.01
N PRO A 330 -11.84 -14.15 15.06
CA PRO A 330 -11.37 -14.32 16.45
C PRO A 330 -10.58 -15.61 16.70
N THR A 331 -10.73 -16.61 15.84
CA THR A 331 -9.95 -17.86 15.89
C THR A 331 -8.45 -17.63 15.69
N LEU A 332 -8.04 -16.52 15.05
CA LEU A 332 -6.63 -16.15 14.90
C LEU A 332 -5.94 -15.90 16.24
N LEU A 333 -6.68 -15.48 17.28
CA LEU A 333 -6.11 -15.20 18.61
C LEU A 333 -5.90 -16.46 19.47
N GLN A 334 -6.16 -17.66 18.95
CA GLN A 334 -6.01 -18.89 19.72
C GLN A 334 -4.56 -19.09 20.16
N GLY A 335 -4.34 -19.06 21.49
CA GLY A 335 -3.02 -19.22 22.09
C GLY A 335 -2.14 -17.97 22.02
N ALA A 336 -2.70 -16.82 21.67
CA ALA A 336 -1.97 -15.56 21.71
C ALA A 336 -1.73 -15.09 23.15
N ASP A 337 -0.54 -14.56 23.41
CA ASP A 337 -0.19 -13.85 24.65
C ASP A 337 -0.23 -12.33 24.40
N THR A 338 -0.19 -11.53 25.47
CA THR A 338 -0.10 -10.06 25.36
C THR A 338 1.25 -9.55 25.82
N ARG A 339 1.84 -8.61 25.07
CA ARG A 339 3.07 -7.92 25.46
C ARG A 339 3.18 -6.54 24.81
N ASN A 340 4.08 -5.70 25.34
CA ASN A 340 4.40 -4.43 24.70
C ASN A 340 5.28 -4.68 23.47
N VAL A 341 4.84 -4.19 22.32
CA VAL A 341 5.53 -4.33 21.03
C VAL A 341 6.03 -2.96 20.58
N ARG A 342 7.28 -2.86 20.10
CA ARG A 342 7.83 -1.62 19.54
C ARG A 342 8.06 -1.78 18.05
N ILE A 343 7.56 -0.81 17.27
CA ILE A 343 7.69 -0.76 15.81
C ILE A 343 8.42 0.54 15.44
N GLY A 344 9.25 0.50 14.40
CA GLY A 344 9.92 1.68 13.83
C GLY A 344 9.64 1.84 12.33
N GLY A 345 9.96 3.00 11.78
CA GLY A 345 9.83 3.28 10.35
C GLY A 345 10.33 4.68 9.99
N ALA A 346 10.14 5.10 8.74
CA ALA A 346 10.51 6.43 8.25
C ALA A 346 9.79 7.58 8.99
N GLY A 347 8.65 7.28 9.63
CA GLY A 347 7.86 8.19 10.47
C GLY A 347 8.15 8.13 11.98
N GLY A 348 9.22 7.45 12.42
CA GLY A 348 9.58 7.34 13.84
C GLY A 348 9.31 5.96 14.45
N SER A 349 9.22 5.88 15.78
CA SER A 349 9.00 4.60 16.49
C SER A 349 7.88 4.70 17.53
N ARG A 350 7.05 3.67 17.61
CA ARG A 350 5.90 3.58 18.53
C ARG A 350 5.93 2.32 19.36
N VAL A 351 5.32 2.38 20.54
CA VAL A 351 5.09 1.23 21.41
C VAL A 351 3.60 0.94 21.46
N HIS A 352 3.20 -0.26 21.04
CA HIS A 352 1.87 -0.81 21.22
C HIS A 352 1.83 -1.55 22.54
N GLU A 353 1.13 -0.98 23.51
CA GLU A 353 0.94 -1.60 24.82
C GLU A 353 -0.07 -2.73 24.74
N ASN A 354 0.22 -3.84 25.43
CA ASN A 354 -0.67 -5.01 25.52
C ASN A 354 -1.13 -5.57 24.15
N ALA A 355 -0.29 -5.45 23.12
CA ALA A 355 -0.56 -6.04 21.81
C ALA A 355 -0.65 -7.57 21.93
N ALA A 356 -1.63 -8.17 21.26
CA ALA A 356 -1.71 -9.62 21.16
C ALA A 356 -0.60 -10.13 20.25
N VAL A 357 -0.02 -11.28 20.59
CA VAL A 357 1.08 -11.89 19.86
C VAL A 357 0.79 -13.37 19.69
N LEU A 358 0.62 -13.78 18.43
CA LEU A 358 0.40 -15.15 18.06
C LEU A 358 1.73 -15.91 18.11
N PRO A 359 1.78 -17.11 18.73
CA PRO A 359 3.00 -17.90 18.78
C PRO A 359 3.42 -18.36 17.38
N ASN A 360 2.46 -18.72 16.54
CA ASN A 360 2.66 -19.12 15.14
C ASN A 360 1.48 -18.69 14.27
N LEU A 361 1.77 -18.45 12.98
CA LEU A 361 0.77 -18.18 11.95
C LEU A 361 1.19 -18.92 10.68
N ALA A 362 0.35 -19.87 10.23
CA ALA A 362 0.50 -20.53 8.94
C ALA A 362 -0.22 -19.71 7.87
N ILE A 363 0.53 -19.19 6.90
CA ILE A 363 0.05 -18.37 5.79
C ILE A 363 0.19 -19.18 4.50
N ASN A 364 -0.91 -19.34 3.78
CA ASN A 364 -0.94 -19.95 2.46
C ASN A 364 -0.96 -18.85 1.39
N VAL A 365 0.11 -18.75 0.61
CA VAL A 365 0.24 -17.86 -0.54
C VAL A 365 0.25 -18.73 -1.80
N GLY A 366 -0.87 -18.75 -2.52
CA GLY A 366 -1.05 -19.68 -3.64
C GLY A 366 -0.99 -21.14 -3.16
N ASP A 367 -0.06 -21.91 -3.70
CA ASP A 367 0.18 -23.32 -3.37
C ASP A 367 1.24 -23.53 -2.27
N ARG A 368 1.82 -22.45 -1.72
CA ARG A 368 2.89 -22.50 -0.73
C ARG A 368 2.40 -22.10 0.65
N THR A 369 2.73 -22.91 1.65
CA THR A 369 2.49 -22.61 3.06
C THR A 369 3.78 -22.17 3.74
N VAL A 370 3.74 -21.05 4.43
CA VAL A 370 4.82 -20.53 5.27
C VAL A 370 4.31 -20.41 6.70
N THR A 371 5.06 -20.93 7.67
CA THR A 371 4.76 -20.72 9.09
C THR A 371 5.77 -19.73 9.66
N ILE A 372 5.26 -18.60 10.16
CA ILE A 372 6.03 -17.59 10.87
C ILE A 372 5.69 -17.63 12.36
N GLU A 373 6.60 -17.18 13.20
CA GLU A 373 6.47 -17.20 14.66
C GLU A 373 6.43 -15.80 15.25
N ASN A 374 5.79 -15.65 16.41
CA ASN A 374 5.71 -14.39 17.15
C ASN A 374 5.10 -13.25 16.31
N VAL A 375 3.91 -13.47 15.75
CA VAL A 375 3.22 -12.50 14.90
C VAL A 375 2.46 -11.51 15.77
N ASP A 376 2.83 -10.24 15.68
CA ASP A 376 2.20 -9.19 16.47
C ASP A 376 0.86 -8.76 15.83
N VAL A 377 -0.14 -8.46 16.66
CA VAL A 377 -1.41 -7.83 16.28
C VAL A 377 -1.31 -6.35 16.60
N ILE A 378 -1.09 -5.53 15.58
CA ILE A 378 -0.65 -4.12 15.66
C ILE A 378 -1.25 -3.33 14.49
N GLY A 379 -1.20 -1.99 14.54
CA GLY A 379 -1.92 -1.12 13.59
C GLY A 379 -3.34 -0.78 14.06
N ASP A 380 -4.17 -0.28 13.15
CA ASP A 380 -5.58 0.06 13.42
C ASP A 380 -6.52 -0.87 12.62
N ALA A 381 -7.72 -1.08 13.14
CA ALA A 381 -8.80 -1.66 12.35
C ALA A 381 -9.27 -0.73 11.21
N SER A 382 -9.07 0.59 11.33
CA SER A 382 -9.37 1.60 10.31
C SER A 382 -8.51 1.44 9.04
N ASP A 383 -7.35 0.77 9.16
CA ASP A 383 -6.44 0.47 8.06
C ASP A 383 -7.11 -0.36 6.97
N GLY A 384 -8.27 -0.99 7.19
CA GLY A 384 -9.09 -1.61 6.15
C GLY A 384 -8.46 -2.82 5.42
N HIS A 385 -7.37 -3.35 5.96
CA HIS A 385 -6.72 -4.60 5.57
C HIS A 385 -6.34 -5.39 6.83
N HIS A 386 -6.07 -6.67 6.67
CA HIS A 386 -5.89 -7.62 7.78
C HIS A 386 -4.46 -7.67 8.35
N GLY A 387 -3.50 -6.94 7.78
CA GLY A 387 -2.11 -6.94 8.25
C GLY A 387 -1.12 -6.61 7.15
N THR A 388 0.16 -6.79 7.45
CA THR A 388 1.26 -6.63 6.51
C THR A 388 1.90 -7.99 6.19
N LEU A 389 2.19 -8.24 4.92
CA LEU A 389 2.99 -9.36 4.43
C LEU A 389 4.42 -8.87 4.14
N GLY A 390 5.35 -9.21 5.03
CA GLY A 390 6.75 -8.78 4.99
C GLY A 390 7.74 -9.84 4.49
N GLN A 391 9.02 -9.52 4.62
CA GLN A 391 10.15 -10.31 4.11
C GLN A 391 10.29 -11.70 4.75
N ASP A 392 9.81 -11.89 5.98
CA ASP A 392 9.79 -13.21 6.65
C ASP A 392 8.91 -14.24 5.93
N VAL A 393 7.90 -13.79 5.18
CA VAL A 393 7.09 -14.64 4.31
C VAL A 393 7.57 -14.56 2.86
N LEU A 394 7.80 -13.36 2.33
CA LEU A 394 8.20 -13.15 0.93
C LEU A 394 9.50 -13.89 0.56
N ARG A 395 10.39 -14.12 1.53
CA ARG A 395 11.67 -14.83 1.34
C ARG A 395 11.74 -16.17 2.07
N ALA A 396 10.61 -16.79 2.38
CA ALA A 396 10.60 -18.11 3.01
C ALA A 396 11.18 -19.23 2.10
N GLY A 397 11.17 -19.02 0.77
CA GLY A 397 11.81 -19.88 -0.22
C GLY A 397 12.99 -19.18 -0.93
N SER A 398 13.16 -19.44 -2.22
CA SER A 398 14.19 -18.77 -3.05
C SER A 398 13.87 -17.31 -3.40
N GLY A 399 12.66 -16.84 -3.07
CA GLY A 399 12.19 -15.48 -3.31
C GLY A 399 10.69 -15.42 -3.64
N TYR A 400 10.28 -14.43 -4.43
CA TYR A 400 8.88 -14.25 -4.85
C TYR A 400 8.78 -13.60 -6.23
N ALA A 401 7.62 -13.76 -6.87
CA ALA A 401 7.26 -13.02 -8.07
C ALA A 401 5.89 -12.38 -7.89
N ILE A 402 5.80 -11.09 -8.23
CA ILE A 402 4.54 -10.36 -8.34
C ILE A 402 4.31 -9.96 -9.79
N ASP A 403 3.18 -10.38 -10.35
CA ASP A 403 2.71 -10.03 -11.68
C ASP A 403 1.64 -8.95 -11.56
N PHE A 404 2.02 -7.69 -11.81
CA PHE A 404 1.10 -6.55 -11.74
C PHE A 404 0.14 -6.46 -12.94
N ASP A 405 0.32 -7.28 -13.97
CA ASP A 405 -0.61 -7.40 -15.09
C ASP A 405 -1.64 -8.51 -14.79
N ALA A 406 -1.17 -9.69 -14.34
CA ALA A 406 -2.01 -10.83 -13.98
C ALA A 406 -2.65 -10.73 -12.59
N LEU A 407 -2.20 -9.79 -11.76
CA LEU A 407 -2.60 -9.63 -10.35
C LEU A 407 -2.35 -10.88 -9.52
N ARG A 408 -1.11 -11.38 -9.57
CA ARG A 408 -0.73 -12.64 -8.91
C ARG A 408 0.60 -12.49 -8.17
N LEU A 409 0.61 -12.90 -6.90
CA LEU A 409 1.80 -13.09 -6.09
C LEU A 409 2.05 -14.59 -5.92
N GLU A 410 3.28 -15.01 -6.16
CA GLU A 410 3.75 -16.39 -5.99
C GLU A 410 5.05 -16.39 -5.18
N LEU A 411 5.18 -17.34 -4.26
CA LEU A 411 6.44 -17.61 -3.59
C LEU A 411 7.25 -18.59 -4.45
N LEU A 412 8.53 -18.27 -4.67
CA LEU A 412 9.44 -19.14 -5.40
C LEU A 412 9.85 -20.34 -4.54
N PRO A 413 10.11 -21.51 -5.16
CA PRO A 413 10.32 -22.78 -4.47
C PRO A 413 11.47 -22.79 -3.46
#